data_AF-A0A8J8G0Y5-F1
#
_entry.id   AF-A0A8J8G0Y5-F1
#
_cell.length_a   1.000
_cell.length_b   1.000
_cell.length_c   1.000
_cell.angle_alpha   90.00
_cell.angle_beta   90.00
_cell.angle_gamma   90.00
#
_symmetry.space_group_name_H-M   'P 1'
#
loop_
_entity.id
_entity.type
_entity.pdbx_description
1 polymer ?
#
loop_
_entity_poly.entity_id
_entity_poly.type
_entity_poly.pdbx_seq_one_letter_code
_entity_poly.pdbx_strand_id
1 'polypeptide(L)'
;MDLINNKSKLKKNIFSIFSTIYNHSKKAISTVVSLSLLLLTSIIIYTIVSSYFDLTLNTFELDNEFKNFDSEIEIIKVDGAILTLKNDFKNNLKLTSIKISHKECTLSSNTIPLGISELDIGDCTKDLSLETIYPIIISTQYGVIFENEIFNKIYTFLDTLNIYYITPTPTHLTLFSGNSIYVNITEPISNNLSTWTNLDDSLIGYWNFDSTNSTHVLDLSGNNYHGKIQNGAIIENTNKIRGYYGIFKTNPAQINITNFNWDNSGGPVTVSYWNYMETVNVDRAVLFSFGPYGVGTGDRFQAHSPWIDNFIYWDYGDLSTTGRITTNYMDYLDKWTLVTLVSEGNEGNFKAIYLDGELKNSATISDGPDKPLSNGLIGKGLQFNSHDGGIDELMIFNRVLSANEIKSLYDSKLNKFEIQFSNLDYGNHTFETCTIDINGNYGCLEERTIILS
;
A
#
# COMPACT_ATOMS: atom_id res chain seq x y z
N MET A 1 0.17 -30.86 34.57
CA MET A 1 1.08 -30.63 35.72
C MET A 1 2.53 -31.02 35.41
N ASP A 2 2.78 -32.05 34.60
CA ASP A 2 4.16 -32.50 34.29
C ASP A 2 4.99 -31.54 33.43
N LEU A 3 4.36 -30.73 32.56
CA LEU A 3 5.05 -29.68 31.79
C LEU A 3 5.60 -28.54 32.66
N ILE A 4 4.88 -28.15 33.71
CA ILE A 4 5.31 -27.08 34.63
C ILE A 4 6.49 -27.57 35.49
N ASN A 5 6.46 -28.84 35.91
CA ASN A 5 7.57 -29.47 36.62
C ASN A 5 8.83 -29.59 35.76
N ASN A 6 8.70 -29.90 34.46
CA ASN A 6 9.85 -29.93 33.54
C ASN A 6 10.41 -28.54 33.24
N LYS A 7 9.57 -27.49 33.09
CA LYS A 7 10.04 -26.10 32.94
C LYS A 7 10.82 -25.60 34.17
N SER A 8 10.33 -25.91 35.38
CA SER A 8 10.99 -25.57 36.65
C SER A 8 12.37 -26.25 36.79
N LYS A 9 12.46 -27.54 36.42
CA LYS A 9 13.70 -28.33 36.49
C LYS A 9 14.74 -27.88 35.47
N LEU A 10 14.31 -27.54 34.25
CA LEU A 10 15.18 -27.00 33.20
C LEU A 10 15.75 -25.62 33.58
N LYS A 11 14.90 -24.73 34.13
CA LYS A 11 15.30 -23.40 34.58
C LYS A 11 16.34 -23.46 35.71
N LYS A 12 16.18 -24.40 36.66
CA LYS A 12 17.17 -24.67 37.72
C LYS A 12 18.49 -25.21 37.19
N ASN A 13 18.47 -26.12 36.21
CA ASN A 13 19.68 -26.69 35.62
C ASN A 13 20.48 -25.65 34.82
N ILE A 14 19.78 -24.79 34.06
CA ILE A 14 20.40 -23.68 33.33
C ILE A 14 21.08 -22.71 34.31
N PHE A 15 20.39 -22.29 35.38
CA PHE A 15 20.96 -21.39 36.38
C PHE A 15 22.21 -21.97 37.08
N SER A 16 22.22 -23.29 37.34
CA SER A 16 23.37 -24.00 37.92
C SER A 16 24.59 -23.99 36.98
N ILE A 17 24.36 -24.23 35.68
CA ILE A 17 25.41 -24.20 34.65
C ILE A 17 25.98 -22.78 34.50
N PHE A 18 25.12 -21.75 34.48
CA PHE A 18 25.54 -20.35 34.43
C PHE A 18 26.39 -19.94 35.64
N SER A 19 25.96 -20.30 36.84
CA SER A 19 26.71 -20.04 38.07
C SER A 19 28.10 -20.69 38.04
N THR A 20 28.19 -21.90 37.50
CA THR A 20 29.45 -22.65 37.38
C THR A 20 30.40 -22.02 36.36
N ILE A 21 29.90 -21.63 35.19
CA ILE A 21 30.73 -21.02 34.13
C ILE A 21 31.18 -19.61 34.53
N TYR A 22 30.30 -18.82 35.14
CA TYR A 22 30.63 -17.49 35.66
C TYR A 22 31.73 -17.56 36.72
N ASN A 23 31.64 -18.51 37.66
CA ASN A 23 32.68 -18.70 38.68
C ASN A 23 34.03 -19.19 38.13
N HIS A 24 34.03 -19.96 37.03
CA HIS A 24 35.28 -20.35 36.36
C HIS A 24 35.89 -19.19 35.55
N SER A 25 35.06 -18.36 34.91
CA SER A 25 35.53 -17.18 34.16
C SER A 25 36.22 -16.14 35.06
N LYS A 26 35.80 -16.02 36.32
CA LYS A 26 36.44 -15.17 37.34
C LYS A 26 37.80 -15.69 37.84
N LYS A 27 38.10 -16.97 37.64
CA LYS A 27 39.37 -17.61 38.04
C LYS A 27 40.35 -17.79 36.87
N ALA A 28 39.98 -17.35 35.67
CA ALA A 28 40.80 -17.50 34.47
C ALA A 28 42.01 -16.55 34.50
N ILE A 29 43.21 -17.08 34.24
CA ILE A 29 44.50 -16.41 34.45
C ILE A 29 44.87 -15.44 33.30
N SER A 30 44.13 -15.43 32.18
CA SER A 30 44.30 -14.42 31.12
C SER A 30 42.99 -14.01 30.44
N THR A 31 42.96 -12.78 29.94
CA THR A 31 41.83 -12.16 29.23
C THR A 31 41.38 -12.96 27.99
N VAL A 32 42.31 -13.64 27.32
CA VAL A 32 42.00 -14.50 26.16
C VAL A 32 41.15 -15.71 26.56
N VAL A 33 41.44 -16.33 27.71
CA VAL A 33 40.65 -17.47 28.21
C VAL A 33 39.25 -17.02 28.65
N SER A 34 39.13 -15.80 29.18
CA SER A 34 37.84 -15.21 29.55
C SER A 34 36.94 -14.95 28.34
N LEU A 35 37.48 -14.37 27.26
CA LEU A 35 36.73 -14.16 26.02
C LEU A 35 36.29 -15.46 25.36
N SER A 36 37.16 -16.49 25.35
CA SER A 36 36.82 -17.80 24.81
C SER A 36 35.69 -18.48 25.58
N LEU A 37 35.67 -18.36 26.92
CA LEU A 37 34.57 -18.87 27.74
C LEU A 37 33.26 -18.11 27.49
N LEU A 38 33.33 -16.78 27.34
CA LEU A 38 32.16 -15.95 27.01
C LEU A 38 31.58 -16.30 25.65
N LEU A 39 32.42 -16.49 24.63
CA LEU A 39 31.98 -16.89 23.30
C LEU A 39 31.29 -18.27 23.32
N LEU A 40 31.85 -19.22 24.07
CA LEU A 40 31.27 -20.54 24.27
C LEU A 40 29.91 -20.45 24.99
N THR A 41 29.77 -19.56 25.98
CA THR A 41 28.47 -19.34 26.63
C THR A 41 27.43 -18.75 25.70
N SER A 42 27.78 -17.77 24.85
CA SER A 42 26.86 -17.20 23.87
C SER A 42 26.41 -18.24 22.83
N ILE A 43 27.30 -19.14 22.40
CA ILE A 43 26.96 -20.22 21.48
C ILE A 43 26.00 -21.21 22.16
N ILE A 44 26.28 -21.62 23.40
CA ILE A 44 25.40 -22.53 24.16
C ILE A 44 24.03 -21.88 24.41
N ILE A 45 23.97 -20.58 24.71
CA ILE A 45 22.71 -19.83 24.84
C ILE A 45 21.95 -19.85 23.52
N TYR A 46 22.62 -19.57 22.42
CA TYR A 46 22.00 -19.59 21.10
C TYR A 46 21.43 -20.98 20.77
N THR A 47 22.17 -22.07 21.03
CA THR A 47 21.69 -23.44 20.78
C THR A 47 20.53 -23.83 21.70
N ILE A 48 20.55 -23.42 22.98
CA ILE A 48 19.45 -23.70 23.92
C ILE A 48 18.21 -22.88 23.56
N VAL A 49 18.36 -21.60 23.18
CA VAL A 49 17.26 -20.74 22.76
C VAL A 49 16.68 -21.22 21.44
N SER A 50 17.52 -21.58 20.46
CA SER A 50 17.10 -22.17 19.19
C SER A 50 16.36 -23.48 19.42
N SER A 51 16.91 -24.41 20.21
CA SER A 51 16.21 -25.68 20.49
C SER A 51 14.93 -25.49 21.30
N TYR A 52 14.82 -24.47 22.16
CA TYR A 52 13.58 -24.13 22.85
C TYR A 52 12.55 -23.51 21.90
N PHE A 53 12.99 -22.67 20.95
CA PHE A 53 12.16 -22.16 19.86
C PHE A 53 11.67 -23.31 18.98
N ASP A 54 12.56 -24.22 18.58
CA ASP A 54 12.22 -25.40 17.78
C ASP A 54 11.30 -26.36 18.54
N LEU A 55 11.45 -26.51 19.87
CA LEU A 55 10.51 -27.31 20.68
C LEU A 55 9.17 -26.61 20.89
N THR A 56 9.12 -25.27 20.91
CA THR A 56 7.85 -24.53 20.98
C THR A 56 7.15 -24.53 19.62
N LEU A 57 7.87 -24.47 18.51
CA LEU A 57 7.33 -24.72 17.17
C LEU A 57 6.86 -26.17 16.99
N ASN A 58 7.67 -27.17 17.37
CA ASN A 58 7.32 -28.59 17.23
C ASN A 58 6.29 -29.11 18.25
N THR A 59 5.98 -28.36 19.32
CA THR A 59 4.83 -28.67 20.20
C THR A 59 3.54 -28.00 19.75
N PHE A 60 3.62 -27.11 18.75
CA PHE A 60 2.47 -26.57 18.03
C PHE A 60 2.13 -27.36 16.77
N GLU A 61 3.02 -28.24 16.29
CA GLU A 61 2.72 -29.21 15.24
C GLU A 61 2.28 -30.57 15.82
N LEU A 62 1.05 -30.96 15.47
CA LEU A 62 0.35 -32.24 15.72
C LEU A 62 -0.39 -32.38 17.07
N ASP A 63 -1.59 -31.81 17.10
CA ASP A 63 -2.81 -32.63 17.08
C ASP A 63 -4.03 -31.75 16.74
N ASN A 64 -4.19 -31.47 15.44
CA ASN A 64 -5.45 -31.46 14.69
C ASN A 64 -5.16 -30.89 13.30
N GLU A 65 -5.76 -31.49 12.28
CA GLU A 65 -5.72 -31.09 10.88
C GLU A 65 -5.94 -29.57 10.72
N PHE A 66 -4.88 -28.78 10.57
CA PHE A 66 -4.99 -27.45 9.99
C PHE A 66 -5.25 -27.64 8.50
N LYS A 67 -6.53 -27.73 8.12
CA LYS A 67 -6.92 -27.34 6.77
C LYS A 67 -6.61 -25.85 6.65
N ASN A 68 -5.82 -25.47 5.65
CA ASN A 68 -5.71 -24.08 5.23
C ASN A 68 -7.12 -23.58 4.90
N PHE A 69 -7.69 -22.78 5.79
CA PHE A 69 -8.97 -22.10 5.59
C PHE A 69 -8.82 -20.72 4.93
N ASP A 70 -7.60 -20.34 4.55
CA ASP A 70 -7.28 -19.09 3.84
C ASP A 70 -8.04 -18.89 2.52
N SER A 71 -8.80 -19.89 2.05
CA SER A 71 -9.68 -19.79 0.87
C SER A 71 -11.19 -19.73 1.19
N GLU A 72 -11.58 -19.83 2.46
CA GLU A 72 -13.00 -19.86 2.87
C GLU A 72 -13.38 -18.75 3.87
N ILE A 73 -12.42 -18.04 4.48
CA ILE A 73 -12.66 -16.81 5.27
C ILE A 73 -11.62 -15.76 4.88
N GLU A 74 -12.08 -14.54 4.64
CA GLU A 74 -11.24 -13.43 4.19
C GLU A 74 -11.57 -12.17 5.03
N ILE A 75 -10.54 -11.48 5.52
CA ILE A 75 -10.71 -10.14 6.07
C ILE A 75 -10.72 -9.17 4.89
N ILE A 76 -11.87 -8.56 4.62
CA ILE A 76 -12.02 -7.64 3.48
C ILE A 76 -11.36 -6.30 3.81
N LYS A 77 -11.70 -5.73 4.98
CA LYS A 77 -11.15 -4.45 5.43
C LYS A 77 -11.32 -4.28 6.93
N VAL A 78 -10.53 -3.37 7.49
CA VAL A 78 -10.73 -2.87 8.84
C VAL A 78 -10.80 -1.36 8.82
N ASP A 79 -11.95 -0.84 9.27
CA ASP A 79 -12.28 0.56 9.27
C ASP A 79 -12.58 1.03 10.69
N GLY A 80 -11.51 1.39 11.41
CA GLY A 80 -11.57 1.93 12.77
C GLY A 80 -12.10 0.92 13.79
N ALA A 81 -13.40 1.05 14.10
CA ALA A 81 -14.11 0.14 14.99
C ALA A 81 -14.79 -1.02 14.25
N ILE A 82 -14.74 -1.08 12.92
CA ILE A 82 -15.49 -2.08 12.14
C ILE A 82 -14.53 -3.02 11.41
N LEU A 83 -14.68 -4.31 11.66
CA LEU A 83 -14.01 -5.39 10.95
C LEU A 83 -14.99 -6.01 9.94
N THR A 84 -14.63 -5.98 8.65
CA THR A 84 -15.42 -6.61 7.59
C THR A 84 -14.83 -7.97 7.23
N LEU A 85 -15.63 -9.03 7.40
CA LEU A 85 -15.24 -10.41 7.10
C LEU A 85 -16.13 -10.98 5.99
N LYS A 86 -15.52 -11.74 5.10
CA LYS A 86 -16.22 -12.64 4.18
C LYS A 86 -16.11 -14.06 4.70
N ASN A 87 -17.24 -14.74 4.76
CA ASN A 87 -17.34 -16.15 5.06
C ASN A 87 -17.86 -16.88 3.82
N ASP A 88 -17.01 -17.66 3.17
CA ASP A 88 -17.33 -18.49 2.00
C ASP A 88 -17.68 -19.93 2.40
N PHE A 89 -17.75 -20.25 3.69
CA PHE A 89 -18.29 -21.54 4.14
C PHE A 89 -19.77 -21.66 3.77
N LYS A 90 -20.18 -22.84 3.29
CA LYS A 90 -21.60 -23.16 2.99
C LYS A 90 -22.56 -22.98 4.18
N ASN A 91 -22.04 -22.82 5.39
CA ASN A 91 -22.80 -22.65 6.63
C ASN A 91 -22.32 -21.38 7.36
N ASN A 92 -23.13 -20.92 8.32
CA ASN A 92 -22.71 -19.86 9.22
C ASN A 92 -21.43 -20.26 9.98
N LEU A 93 -20.46 -19.37 9.96
CA LEU A 93 -19.23 -19.48 10.72
C LEU A 93 -19.47 -19.01 12.16
N LYS A 94 -18.94 -19.76 13.14
CA LYS A 94 -18.92 -19.30 14.53
C LYS A 94 -17.54 -18.79 14.91
N LEU A 95 -17.50 -17.55 15.38
CA LEU A 95 -16.34 -16.93 15.98
C LEU A 95 -16.22 -17.36 17.44
N THR A 96 -15.01 -17.72 17.84
CA THR A 96 -14.67 -18.04 19.23
C THR A 96 -13.94 -16.90 19.91
N SER A 97 -13.08 -16.16 19.19
CA SER A 97 -12.54 -14.88 19.65
C SER A 97 -12.02 -14.06 18.48
N ILE A 98 -11.93 -12.74 18.66
CA ILE A 98 -11.12 -11.85 17.83
C ILE A 98 -10.14 -11.17 18.77
N LYS A 99 -8.86 -11.17 18.40
CA LYS A 99 -7.81 -10.49 19.13
C LYS A 99 -7.08 -9.54 18.21
N ILE A 100 -6.81 -8.35 18.71
CA ILE A 100 -5.97 -7.37 18.04
C ILE A 100 -4.79 -7.14 18.96
N SER A 101 -3.58 -7.43 18.48
CA SER A 101 -2.39 -7.56 19.31
C SER A 101 -2.57 -8.65 20.40
N HIS A 102 -2.63 -8.25 21.67
CA HIS A 102 -2.88 -9.12 22.82
C HIS A 102 -4.25 -8.91 23.46
N LYS A 103 -5.08 -8.01 22.92
CA LYS A 103 -6.37 -7.63 23.49
C LYS A 103 -7.50 -8.35 22.77
N GLU A 104 -8.39 -8.96 23.54
CA GLU A 104 -9.57 -9.67 23.03
C GLU A 104 -10.75 -8.70 22.88
N CYS A 105 -11.40 -8.73 21.73
CA CYS A 105 -12.51 -7.86 21.35
C CYS A 105 -13.84 -8.42 21.86
N THR A 106 -14.76 -7.51 22.19
CA THR A 106 -16.13 -7.87 22.55
C THR A 106 -16.96 -8.04 21.29
N LEU A 107 -17.40 -9.26 21.01
CA LEU A 107 -18.17 -9.56 19.82
C LEU A 107 -19.64 -9.19 19.99
N SER A 108 -20.14 -8.27 19.15
CA SER A 108 -21.58 -7.96 19.03
C SER A 108 -22.38 -9.15 18.48
N SER A 109 -21.76 -9.98 17.64
CA SER A 109 -22.24 -11.27 17.18
C SER A 109 -21.08 -12.26 17.09
N ASN A 110 -21.32 -13.51 17.51
CA ASN A 110 -20.35 -14.61 17.35
C ASN A 110 -20.67 -15.50 16.14
N THR A 111 -21.65 -15.12 15.32
CA THR A 111 -22.08 -15.89 14.15
C THR A 111 -22.01 -15.02 12.91
N ILE A 112 -21.27 -15.49 11.92
CA ILE A 112 -21.04 -14.85 10.62
C ILE A 112 -21.78 -15.67 9.57
N PRO A 113 -22.86 -15.13 8.97
CA PRO A 113 -23.55 -15.77 7.85
C PRO A 113 -22.62 -16.05 6.66
N LEU A 114 -23.05 -16.88 5.72
CA LEU A 114 -22.40 -16.97 4.40
C LEU A 114 -22.44 -15.59 3.72
N GLY A 115 -21.32 -15.15 3.17
CA GLY A 115 -21.15 -13.82 2.58
C GLY A 115 -20.42 -12.84 3.49
N ILE A 116 -20.70 -11.55 3.31
CA ILE A 116 -20.00 -10.46 4.02
C ILE A 116 -20.72 -10.13 5.33
N SER A 117 -19.95 -9.85 6.38
CA SER A 117 -20.45 -9.37 7.66
C SER A 117 -19.53 -8.33 8.26
N GLU A 118 -20.13 -7.37 8.95
CA GLU A 118 -19.43 -6.33 9.69
C GLU A 118 -19.52 -6.61 11.19
N LEU A 119 -18.40 -6.41 11.89
CA LEU A 119 -18.26 -6.65 13.31
C LEU A 119 -17.69 -5.42 13.99
N ASP A 120 -18.31 -5.02 15.10
CA ASP A 120 -17.76 -3.99 15.96
C ASP A 120 -16.61 -4.56 16.81
N ILE A 121 -15.44 -3.96 16.66
CA ILE A 121 -14.16 -4.21 17.34
C ILE A 121 -13.64 -2.94 18.04
N GLY A 122 -14.45 -1.89 18.18
CA GLY A 122 -14.03 -0.60 18.73
C GLY A 122 -13.47 -0.69 20.16
N ASP A 123 -13.92 -1.67 20.94
CA ASP A 123 -13.48 -1.86 22.31
C ASP A 123 -12.02 -2.32 22.43
N CYS A 124 -11.52 -3.08 21.44
CA CYS A 124 -10.15 -3.57 21.39
C CYS A 124 -9.22 -2.68 20.56
N THR A 125 -9.74 -1.78 19.72
CA THR A 125 -8.92 -0.80 18.94
C THR A 125 -8.70 0.54 19.65
N LYS A 126 -9.57 0.94 20.58
CA LYS A 126 -9.53 2.27 21.25
C LYS A 126 -8.22 2.67 21.96
N ASP A 127 -7.45 1.70 22.45
CA ASP A 127 -6.24 1.94 23.27
C ASP A 127 -4.93 1.63 22.51
N LEU A 128 -5.04 1.31 21.22
CA LEU A 128 -3.91 0.91 20.40
C LEU A 128 -3.09 2.15 19.95
N SER A 129 -1.77 2.00 19.97
CA SER A 129 -0.80 3.04 19.56
C SER A 129 -0.92 3.36 18.08
N LEU A 130 -0.87 4.65 17.74
CA LEU A 130 -1.17 5.16 16.40
C LEU A 130 -0.07 4.86 15.36
N GLU A 131 1.11 4.42 15.79
CA GLU A 131 2.30 4.19 14.95
C GLU A 131 2.64 2.69 14.81
N THR A 132 1.76 1.80 15.26
CA THR A 132 2.07 0.38 15.35
C THR A 132 1.06 -0.43 14.57
N ILE A 133 1.59 -1.27 13.69
CA ILE A 133 0.83 -2.33 13.04
C ILE A 133 0.47 -3.38 14.10
N TYR A 134 -0.82 -3.70 14.17
CA TYR A 134 -1.31 -4.72 15.10
C TYR A 134 -1.81 -5.95 14.34
N PRO A 135 -1.35 -7.17 14.71
CA PRO A 135 -1.86 -8.39 14.12
C PRO A 135 -3.29 -8.62 14.59
N ILE A 136 -4.17 -9.02 13.67
CA ILE A 136 -5.50 -9.50 13.97
C ILE A 136 -5.47 -11.03 13.96
N ILE A 137 -6.00 -11.62 15.02
CA ILE A 137 -6.13 -13.06 15.19
C ILE A 137 -7.60 -13.37 15.31
N ILE A 138 -8.15 -14.10 14.34
CA ILE A 138 -9.54 -14.54 14.36
C ILE A 138 -9.53 -16.02 14.68
N SER A 139 -10.18 -16.39 15.78
CA SER A 139 -10.38 -17.78 16.15
C SER A 139 -11.82 -18.16 15.84
N THR A 140 -12.00 -19.33 15.24
CA THR A 140 -13.31 -19.87 14.83
C THR A 140 -13.50 -21.27 15.39
N GLN A 141 -14.67 -21.86 15.15
CA GLN A 141 -14.92 -23.28 15.43
C GLN A 141 -14.06 -24.25 14.58
N TYR A 142 -13.40 -23.76 13.52
CA TYR A 142 -12.61 -24.56 12.59
C TYR A 142 -11.10 -24.37 12.75
N GLY A 143 -10.65 -23.35 13.49
CA GLY A 143 -9.23 -23.05 13.67
C GLY A 143 -8.95 -21.57 13.88
N VAL A 144 -7.66 -21.22 13.93
CA VAL A 144 -7.16 -19.85 14.05
C VAL A 144 -6.71 -19.35 12.67
N ILE A 145 -7.15 -18.16 12.30
CA ILE A 145 -6.79 -17.44 11.07
C ILE A 145 -5.97 -16.22 11.45
N PHE A 146 -4.93 -15.94 10.66
CA PHE A 146 -4.03 -14.82 10.84
C PHE A 146 -3.99 -14.00 9.54
N GLU A 147 -4.50 -12.76 9.54
CA GLU A 147 -4.26 -11.84 8.42
C GLU A 147 -4.52 -10.35 8.78
N ASN A 148 -3.62 -9.48 8.30
CA ASN A 148 -3.52 -8.02 8.16
C ASN A 148 -4.05 -6.97 9.19
N GLU A 149 -3.51 -5.76 8.99
CA GLU A 149 -3.16 -4.69 9.94
C GLU A 149 -4.23 -3.60 10.06
N ILE A 150 -4.43 -3.03 11.26
CA ILE A 150 -5.25 -1.82 11.47
C ILE A 150 -4.33 -0.61 11.61
N PHE A 151 -4.52 0.42 10.77
CA PHE A 151 -3.91 1.72 10.99
C PHE A 151 -4.83 2.61 11.82
N ASN A 152 -4.64 2.61 13.15
CA ASN A 152 -5.24 3.62 14.04
C ASN A 152 -4.83 5.06 13.64
N LYS A 153 -3.74 5.21 12.86
CA LYS A 153 -3.23 6.46 12.28
C LYS A 153 -4.29 7.23 11.47
N ILE A 154 -5.14 6.53 10.71
CA ILE A 154 -6.08 7.11 9.73
C ILE A 154 -7.08 8.08 10.39
N TYR A 155 -7.80 7.60 11.40
CA TYR A 155 -8.83 8.36 12.10
C TYR A 155 -8.26 9.57 12.83
N THR A 156 -7.15 9.37 13.54
CA THR A 156 -6.50 10.47 14.26
C THR A 156 -5.95 11.53 13.32
N PHE A 157 -5.49 11.14 12.14
CA PHE A 157 -4.94 12.08 11.18
C PHE A 157 -6.01 13.05 10.65
N LEU A 158 -7.15 12.54 10.19
CA LEU A 158 -8.22 13.39 9.65
C LEU A 158 -8.78 14.35 10.71
N ASP A 159 -8.95 13.86 11.94
CA ASP A 159 -9.34 14.68 13.08
C ASP A 159 -8.30 15.79 13.35
N THR A 160 -7.01 15.48 13.29
CA THR A 160 -5.95 16.50 13.48
C THR A 160 -5.93 17.55 12.36
N LEU A 161 -6.30 17.16 11.14
CA LEU A 161 -6.41 18.08 10.01
C LEU A 161 -7.73 18.88 10.00
N ASN A 162 -8.71 18.50 10.82
CA ASN A 162 -10.09 19.01 10.79
C ASN A 162 -10.68 19.02 9.36
N ILE A 163 -10.44 17.94 8.62
CA ILE A 163 -10.99 17.78 7.28
C ILE A 163 -12.37 17.14 7.40
N TYR A 164 -13.36 17.73 6.74
CA TYR A 164 -14.71 17.20 6.61
C TYR A 164 -15.38 17.70 5.33
N TYR A 165 -16.36 16.96 4.83
CA TYR A 165 -17.16 17.41 3.69
C TYR A 165 -17.96 18.65 4.05
N ILE A 166 -17.93 19.65 3.16
CA ILE A 166 -18.71 20.88 3.27
C ILE A 166 -19.60 21.07 2.06
N THR A 167 -20.61 21.93 2.18
CA THR A 167 -21.48 22.28 1.05
C THR A 167 -20.65 22.86 -0.11
N PRO A 168 -20.98 22.56 -1.38
CA PRO A 168 -22.19 21.87 -1.84
C PRO A 168 -22.09 20.33 -1.89
N THR A 169 -21.12 19.70 -1.21
CA THR A 169 -20.97 18.24 -1.23
C THR A 169 -22.24 17.51 -0.79
N PRO A 170 -22.81 16.65 -1.65
CA PRO A 170 -23.97 15.83 -1.31
C PRO A 170 -23.78 14.99 -0.05
N THR A 171 -24.84 14.87 0.75
CA THR A 171 -24.90 13.91 1.86
C THR A 171 -25.12 12.48 1.36
N HIS A 172 -24.72 11.48 2.14
CA HIS A 172 -24.95 10.06 1.81
C HIS A 172 -26.45 9.79 1.52
N LEU A 173 -26.72 9.01 0.47
CA LEU A 173 -28.03 8.64 -0.09
C LEU A 173 -28.91 9.81 -0.55
N THR A 174 -28.31 10.92 -0.95
CA THR A 174 -29.07 12.04 -1.53
C THR A 174 -29.47 11.74 -2.97
N LEU A 175 -30.73 12.02 -3.31
CA LEU A 175 -31.23 12.02 -4.69
C LEU A 175 -31.02 13.40 -5.33
N PHE A 176 -30.35 13.44 -6.47
CA PHE A 176 -30.07 14.66 -7.22
C PHE A 176 -30.70 14.63 -8.61
N SER A 177 -31.39 15.71 -8.97
CA SER A 177 -31.82 15.94 -10.35
C SER A 177 -30.64 16.46 -11.16
N GLY A 178 -30.14 15.67 -12.10
CA GLY A 178 -28.98 16.01 -12.93
C GLY A 178 -27.89 14.94 -12.90
N ASN A 179 -26.76 15.23 -13.55
CA ASN A 179 -25.70 14.26 -13.83
C ASN A 179 -24.32 14.72 -13.34
N SER A 180 -24.29 15.44 -12.22
CA SER A 180 -23.05 16.00 -11.65
C SER A 180 -23.00 15.88 -10.14
N ILE A 181 -21.82 15.61 -9.61
CA ILE A 181 -21.51 15.57 -8.17
C ILE A 181 -20.44 16.61 -7.89
N TYR A 182 -20.69 17.47 -6.90
CA TYR A 182 -19.69 18.41 -6.40
C TYR A 182 -19.08 17.82 -5.14
N VAL A 183 -17.76 17.78 -5.05
CA VAL A 183 -17.02 17.34 -3.87
C VAL A 183 -16.12 18.47 -3.41
N ASN A 184 -16.32 18.86 -2.17
CA ASN A 184 -15.69 19.98 -1.50
C ASN A 184 -15.48 19.61 -0.03
N ILE A 185 -14.29 19.89 0.47
CA ILE A 185 -13.91 19.66 1.86
C ILE A 185 -13.51 20.97 2.52
N THR A 186 -13.43 20.99 3.84
CA THR A 186 -12.76 22.11 4.51
C THR A 186 -11.34 22.30 4.00
N GLU A 187 -10.89 23.56 4.04
CA GLU A 187 -9.50 23.88 3.71
C GLU A 187 -8.58 23.06 4.64
N PRO A 188 -7.70 22.24 4.07
CA PRO A 188 -6.80 21.44 4.88
C PRO A 188 -5.87 22.33 5.70
N ILE A 189 -5.79 22.08 7.01
CA ILE A 189 -5.08 22.97 7.95
C ILE A 189 -3.55 22.78 7.89
N SER A 190 -3.05 21.65 7.36
CA SER A 190 -1.60 21.35 7.30
C SER A 190 -0.89 21.91 6.06
N ASN A 191 0.45 21.85 6.08
CA ASN A 191 1.31 22.18 4.93
C ASN A 191 1.11 21.17 3.78
N ASN A 192 1.33 21.63 2.54
CA ASN A 192 1.30 20.88 1.26
C ASN A 192 0.76 19.44 1.39
N LEU A 193 -0.52 19.27 1.09
CA LEU A 193 -1.20 17.96 1.05
C LEU A 193 -1.44 17.51 -0.39
N SER A 194 -1.43 16.19 -0.59
CA SER A 194 -2.04 15.58 -1.78
C SER A 194 -3.43 15.12 -1.39
N THR A 195 -4.45 15.57 -2.12
CA THR A 195 -5.86 15.22 -1.86
C THR A 195 -6.53 14.78 -3.16
N TRP A 196 -7.31 13.70 -3.09
CA TRP A 196 -8.03 13.14 -4.24
C TRP A 196 -9.36 12.53 -3.82
N THR A 197 -10.23 12.30 -4.80
CA THR A 197 -11.48 11.58 -4.62
C THR A 197 -11.44 10.29 -5.43
N ASN A 198 -11.65 9.16 -4.75
CA ASN A 198 -11.97 7.89 -5.36
C ASN A 198 -13.46 7.88 -5.71
N LEU A 199 -13.79 8.22 -6.96
CA LEU A 199 -15.15 8.13 -7.49
C LEU A 199 -15.35 6.76 -8.13
N ASP A 200 -16.43 6.06 -7.80
CA ASP A 200 -16.84 4.77 -8.39
C ASP A 200 -15.69 3.75 -8.49
N ASP A 201 -14.92 3.62 -7.41
CA ASP A 201 -13.77 2.72 -7.31
C ASP A 201 -12.74 2.91 -8.43
N SER A 202 -12.59 4.15 -8.89
CA SER A 202 -11.67 4.47 -9.98
C SER A 202 -10.19 4.33 -9.63
N LEU A 203 -9.82 4.35 -8.35
CA LEU A 203 -8.45 4.09 -7.90
C LEU A 203 -8.14 2.59 -7.95
N ILE A 204 -7.29 2.17 -8.88
CA ILE A 204 -6.96 0.77 -9.16
C ILE A 204 -5.72 0.29 -8.41
N GLY A 205 -4.77 1.19 -8.13
CA GLY A 205 -3.56 0.86 -7.39
C GLY A 205 -3.00 2.10 -6.71
N TYR A 206 -2.55 1.96 -5.48
CA TYR A 206 -1.94 3.04 -4.72
C TYR A 206 -0.84 2.54 -3.78
N TRP A 207 0.41 2.86 -4.12
CA TRP A 207 1.59 2.54 -3.32
C TRP A 207 2.23 3.84 -2.82
N ASN A 208 1.99 4.17 -1.55
CA ASN A 208 2.52 5.37 -0.88
C ASN A 208 3.88 5.15 -0.21
N PHE A 209 4.41 3.92 -0.20
CA PHE A 209 5.68 3.53 0.43
C PHE A 209 5.78 3.73 1.96
N ASP A 210 4.86 4.45 2.60
CA ASP A 210 4.70 4.48 4.06
C ASP A 210 4.09 3.18 4.61
N SER A 211 3.11 2.64 3.89
CA SER A 211 2.44 1.39 4.24
C SER A 211 3.27 0.23 3.71
N THR A 212 4.32 -0.12 4.44
CA THR A 212 5.29 -1.16 4.06
C THR A 212 5.59 -2.09 5.22
N ASN A 213 5.93 -3.34 4.91
CA ASN A 213 6.62 -4.23 5.83
C ASN A 213 8.04 -4.52 5.31
N SER A 214 8.75 -5.47 5.95
CA SER A 214 10.14 -5.80 5.59
C SER A 214 10.32 -6.39 4.18
N THR A 215 9.23 -6.79 3.53
CA THR A 215 9.27 -7.52 2.24
C THR A 215 8.35 -6.94 1.18
N HIS A 216 7.38 -6.11 1.54
CA HIS A 216 6.37 -5.58 0.62
C HIS A 216 6.04 -4.11 0.89
N VAL A 217 5.78 -3.38 -0.19
CA VAL A 217 5.01 -2.15 -0.19
C VAL A 217 3.55 -2.54 -0.41
N LEU A 218 2.66 -2.07 0.45
CA LEU A 218 1.23 -2.37 0.37
C LEU A 218 0.54 -1.49 -0.68
N ASP A 219 -0.56 -2.03 -1.20
CA ASP A 219 -1.48 -1.34 -2.09
C ASP A 219 -2.68 -0.91 -1.27
N LEU A 220 -2.95 0.40 -1.25
CA LEU A 220 -3.98 1.05 -0.46
C LEU A 220 -5.26 1.33 -1.27
N SER A 221 -5.33 0.89 -2.52
CA SER A 221 -6.52 1.05 -3.36
C SER A 221 -7.69 0.13 -2.98
N GLY A 222 -7.43 -0.93 -2.21
CA GLY A 222 -8.38 -2.00 -1.92
C GLY A 222 -8.32 -3.19 -2.90
N ASN A 223 -7.50 -3.13 -3.96
CA ASN A 223 -7.38 -4.19 -4.97
C ASN A 223 -6.28 -5.23 -4.67
N ASN A 224 -5.58 -5.09 -3.54
CA ASN A 224 -4.58 -6.04 -3.05
C ASN A 224 -3.42 -6.31 -4.03
N TYR A 225 -3.02 -5.31 -4.82
CA TYR A 225 -1.86 -5.38 -5.71
C TYR A 225 -0.55 -5.09 -4.97
N HIS A 226 -0.33 -5.74 -3.83
CA HIS A 226 0.87 -5.53 -3.03
C HIS A 226 2.15 -5.85 -3.79
N GLY A 227 3.16 -5.01 -3.63
CA GLY A 227 4.41 -5.08 -4.35
C GLY A 227 5.54 -5.65 -3.51
N LYS A 228 6.21 -6.70 -3.98
CA LYS A 228 7.36 -7.30 -3.29
C LYS A 228 8.65 -6.51 -3.53
N ILE A 229 9.32 -6.08 -2.47
CA ILE A 229 10.61 -5.39 -2.52
C ILE A 229 11.70 -6.40 -2.91
N GLN A 230 12.47 -6.11 -3.97
CA GLN A 230 13.45 -7.06 -4.52
C GLN A 230 14.76 -6.39 -4.96
N ASN A 231 15.81 -7.21 -4.97
CA ASN A 231 17.09 -6.94 -5.61
C ASN A 231 17.79 -5.64 -5.16
N GLY A 232 17.55 -5.21 -3.91
CA GLY A 232 18.19 -4.02 -3.35
C GLY A 232 17.38 -2.73 -3.49
N ALA A 233 16.10 -2.81 -3.88
CA ALA A 233 15.16 -1.72 -3.62
C ALA A 233 15.04 -1.47 -2.11
N ILE A 234 14.96 -0.20 -1.71
CA ILE A 234 14.95 0.24 -0.30
C ILE A 234 13.81 1.23 -0.10
N ILE A 235 13.20 1.21 1.08
CA ILE A 235 12.23 2.20 1.55
C ILE A 235 12.85 3.00 2.69
N GLU A 236 12.87 4.33 2.57
CA GLU A 236 13.44 5.23 3.58
C GLU A 236 12.80 6.62 3.54
N ASN A 237 13.28 7.56 4.37
CA ASN A 237 12.61 8.85 4.57
C ASN A 237 13.55 10.07 4.65
N THR A 238 14.81 9.94 4.20
CA THR A 238 15.83 10.98 4.38
C THR A 238 15.62 12.21 3.50
N ASN A 239 15.25 12.02 2.23
CA ASN A 239 14.92 13.06 1.26
C ASN A 239 13.46 12.94 0.82
N LYS A 240 12.54 12.69 1.75
CA LYS A 240 11.12 12.44 1.46
C LYS A 240 10.39 13.64 0.88
N ILE A 241 9.38 13.38 0.04
CA ILE A 241 8.32 14.35 -0.27
C ILE A 241 7.09 14.13 0.62
N ARG A 242 6.72 12.87 0.89
CA ARG A 242 5.65 12.50 1.81
C ARG A 242 6.03 11.22 2.56
N GLY A 243 6.44 11.35 3.82
CA GLY A 243 6.72 10.15 4.64
C GLY A 243 7.91 9.32 4.15
N TYR A 244 7.68 8.09 3.71
CA TYR A 244 8.68 7.20 3.16
C TYR A 244 8.57 7.09 1.64
N TYR A 245 9.68 6.84 0.95
CA TYR A 245 9.71 6.71 -0.50
C TYR A 245 10.58 5.51 -0.92
N GLY A 246 10.34 5.01 -2.13
CA GLY A 246 11.10 3.92 -2.73
C GLY A 246 12.36 4.39 -3.45
N ILE A 247 13.46 3.64 -3.30
CA ILE A 247 14.76 3.89 -3.93
C ILE A 247 15.25 2.63 -4.65
N PHE A 248 15.79 2.79 -5.87
CA PHE A 248 16.19 1.68 -6.73
C PHE A 248 17.62 1.81 -7.30
N LYS A 249 18.62 2.05 -6.43
CA LYS A 249 20.02 2.34 -6.84
C LYS A 249 20.80 1.18 -7.44
N THR A 250 20.38 -0.06 -7.19
CA THR A 250 21.01 -1.24 -7.80
C THR A 250 20.30 -1.61 -9.09
N ASN A 251 21.01 -2.25 -10.02
CA ASN A 251 20.40 -2.76 -11.24
C ASN A 251 20.57 -4.29 -11.31
N PRO A 252 19.50 -5.08 -11.15
CA PRO A 252 18.12 -4.64 -10.96
C PRO A 252 17.83 -4.27 -9.50
N ALA A 253 17.03 -3.25 -9.24
CA ALA A 253 16.23 -3.01 -8.05
C ALA A 253 14.80 -2.75 -8.51
N GLN A 254 13.81 -3.31 -7.80
CA GLN A 254 12.41 -3.20 -8.22
C GLN A 254 11.45 -3.52 -7.07
N ILE A 255 10.22 -3.03 -7.21
CA ILE A 255 9.04 -3.62 -6.58
C ILE A 255 8.35 -4.50 -7.62
N ASN A 256 8.10 -5.76 -7.30
CA ASN A 256 7.45 -6.72 -8.21
C ASN A 256 6.03 -7.04 -7.76
N ILE A 257 5.06 -6.81 -8.63
CA ILE A 257 3.63 -7.00 -8.40
C ILE A 257 3.18 -8.16 -9.29
N THR A 258 2.95 -9.34 -8.72
CA THR A 258 2.73 -10.58 -9.48
C THR A 258 1.26 -10.90 -9.76
N ASN A 259 0.33 -10.12 -9.20
CA ASN A 259 -1.11 -10.34 -9.30
C ASN A 259 -1.85 -9.11 -9.88
N PHE A 260 -1.13 -8.09 -10.36
CA PHE A 260 -1.76 -6.95 -11.01
C PHE A 260 -2.60 -7.43 -12.20
N ASN A 261 -3.81 -6.91 -12.32
CA ASN A 261 -4.72 -7.20 -13.41
C ASN A 261 -5.35 -5.92 -13.93
N TRP A 262 -5.17 -5.65 -15.23
CA TRP A 262 -5.74 -4.50 -15.91
C TRP A 262 -6.73 -4.96 -16.96
N ASP A 263 -7.95 -5.20 -16.52
CA ASP A 263 -9.06 -5.60 -17.39
C ASP A 263 -9.61 -4.41 -18.21
N ASN A 264 -9.29 -3.17 -17.82
CA ASN A 264 -9.62 -1.95 -18.56
C ASN A 264 -8.70 -1.70 -19.76
N SER A 265 -8.41 -2.74 -20.53
CA SER A 265 -7.51 -2.66 -21.68
C SER A 265 -8.09 -1.74 -22.75
N GLY A 266 -7.30 -0.76 -23.18
CA GLY A 266 -7.72 0.26 -24.14
C GLY A 266 -8.65 1.32 -23.54
N GLY A 267 -8.96 1.26 -22.24
CA GLY A 267 -9.78 2.26 -21.57
C GLY A 267 -9.00 3.47 -21.07
N PRO A 268 -9.69 4.45 -20.46
CA PRO A 268 -9.05 5.63 -19.91
C PRO A 268 -8.17 5.28 -18.70
N VAL A 269 -7.12 6.07 -18.49
CA VAL A 269 -6.16 5.88 -17.40
C VAL A 269 -5.59 7.21 -16.95
N THR A 270 -5.31 7.29 -15.66
CA THR A 270 -4.39 8.27 -15.09
C THR A 270 -3.34 7.55 -14.25
N VAL A 271 -2.07 7.89 -14.40
CA VAL A 271 -1.01 7.48 -13.47
C VAL A 271 -0.38 8.73 -12.88
N SER A 272 -0.31 8.81 -11.55
CA SER A 272 0.32 9.91 -10.83
C SER A 272 1.38 9.36 -9.89
N TYR A 273 2.52 10.05 -9.77
CA TYR A 273 3.58 9.70 -8.83
C TYR A 273 4.50 10.90 -8.63
N TRP A 274 5.13 10.97 -7.47
CA TRP A 274 6.26 11.85 -7.25
C TRP A 274 7.54 11.17 -7.74
N ASN A 275 8.37 11.94 -8.43
CA ASN A 275 9.63 11.49 -8.99
C ASN A 275 10.77 12.41 -8.52
N TYR A 276 11.86 11.81 -8.03
CA TYR A 276 13.12 12.49 -7.76
C TYR A 276 14.22 11.82 -8.58
N MET A 277 14.85 12.56 -9.48
CA MET A 277 15.94 12.06 -10.31
C MET A 277 17.12 13.02 -10.24
N GLU A 278 18.27 12.52 -9.81
CA GLU A 278 19.51 13.31 -9.86
C GLU A 278 20.04 13.39 -11.29
N THR A 279 20.55 14.55 -11.69
CA THR A 279 21.11 14.75 -13.04
C THR A 279 22.16 13.70 -13.41
N VAL A 280 22.94 13.24 -12.43
CA VAL A 280 24.02 12.25 -12.62
C VAL A 280 23.52 10.81 -12.81
N ASN A 281 22.27 10.52 -12.44
CA ASN A 281 21.69 9.17 -12.47
C ASN A 281 20.77 8.94 -13.67
N VAL A 282 20.56 9.95 -14.51
CA VAL A 282 19.75 9.84 -15.73
C VAL A 282 20.35 8.80 -16.67
N ASP A 283 19.57 7.77 -17.00
CA ASP A 283 20.01 6.62 -17.81
C ASP A 283 18.85 6.03 -18.63
N ARG A 284 19.09 4.93 -19.33
CA ARG A 284 18.11 4.10 -20.05
C ARG A 284 17.24 3.28 -19.08
N ALA A 285 16.47 3.98 -18.26
CA ALA A 285 15.63 3.41 -17.22
C ALA A 285 14.14 3.52 -17.52
N VAL A 286 13.35 2.72 -16.80
CA VAL A 286 11.88 2.75 -16.79
C VAL A 286 11.44 2.88 -15.33
N LEU A 287 10.52 3.81 -15.06
CA LEU A 287 10.01 4.05 -13.72
C LEU A 287 8.97 2.99 -13.33
N PHE A 288 8.07 2.63 -14.23
CA PHE A 288 7.16 1.50 -14.05
C PHE A 288 6.82 0.83 -15.37
N SER A 289 6.40 -0.43 -15.30
CA SER A 289 5.87 -1.20 -16.43
C SER A 289 4.82 -2.18 -15.93
N PHE A 290 3.62 -2.14 -16.51
CA PHE A 290 2.54 -3.09 -16.27
C PHE A 290 2.24 -3.89 -17.54
N GLY A 291 1.87 -5.17 -17.37
CA GLY A 291 1.61 -6.08 -18.50
C GLY A 291 2.78 -6.96 -18.92
N PRO A 292 2.61 -7.78 -19.97
CA PRO A 292 3.61 -8.73 -20.43
C PRO A 292 4.81 -7.97 -21.05
N TYR A 293 5.70 -7.48 -20.20
CA TYR A 293 7.08 -7.96 -20.14
C TYR A 293 7.77 -8.18 -21.50
N GLY A 294 7.64 -7.24 -22.42
CA GLY A 294 8.19 -7.40 -23.76
C GLY A 294 8.11 -6.15 -24.62
N VAL A 295 9.16 -5.95 -25.42
CA VAL A 295 9.41 -4.88 -26.41
C VAL A 295 8.40 -4.80 -27.57
N GLY A 296 7.18 -5.32 -27.40
CA GLY A 296 6.08 -5.09 -28.35
C GLY A 296 5.78 -3.60 -28.45
N THR A 297 5.42 -3.15 -29.66
CA THR A 297 5.05 -1.76 -29.89
C THR A 297 3.64 -1.48 -29.39
N GLY A 298 2.70 -2.43 -29.56
CA GLY A 298 1.24 -2.21 -29.42
C GLY A 298 0.59 -2.21 -28.03
N ASP A 299 1.14 -2.94 -27.05
CA ASP A 299 0.43 -3.20 -25.77
C ASP A 299 1.18 -2.57 -24.57
N ARG A 300 1.70 -1.34 -24.71
CA ARG A 300 2.49 -0.72 -23.62
C ARG A 300 1.62 -0.13 -22.54
N PHE A 301 2.06 -0.29 -21.30
CA PHE A 301 1.63 0.52 -20.17
C PHE A 301 2.86 0.78 -19.28
N GLN A 302 3.61 1.84 -19.60
CA GLN A 302 4.87 2.16 -18.93
C GLN A 302 5.22 3.65 -19.02
N ALA A 303 6.13 4.09 -18.16
CA ALA A 303 6.74 5.41 -18.27
C ALA A 303 8.26 5.40 -18.09
N HIS A 304 8.93 6.25 -18.86
CA HIS A 304 10.33 6.61 -18.64
C HIS A 304 10.38 7.99 -17.98
N SER A 305 11.01 8.13 -16.81
CA SER A 305 10.91 9.37 -16.01
C SER A 305 12.22 9.79 -15.34
N PRO A 306 13.12 10.46 -16.08
CA PRO A 306 13.17 10.57 -17.53
C PRO A 306 13.97 9.42 -18.16
N TRP A 307 14.01 9.41 -19.49
CA TRP A 307 14.99 8.64 -20.28
C TRP A 307 16.34 9.39 -20.37
N ILE A 308 17.35 8.77 -20.97
CA ILE A 308 18.72 9.31 -21.08
C ILE A 308 18.83 10.67 -21.79
N ASP A 309 17.82 11.05 -22.57
CA ASP A 309 17.74 12.33 -23.28
C ASP A 309 17.02 13.43 -22.47
N ASN A 310 16.72 13.18 -21.20
CA ASN A 310 15.98 14.04 -20.28
C ASN A 310 14.50 14.24 -20.63
N PHE A 311 13.90 13.37 -21.44
CA PHE A 311 12.45 13.40 -21.68
C PHE A 311 11.72 12.38 -20.81
N ILE A 312 10.55 12.79 -20.32
CA ILE A 312 9.53 11.81 -19.92
C ILE A 312 8.91 11.22 -21.18
N TYR A 313 8.75 9.90 -21.18
CA TYR A 313 7.98 9.18 -22.18
C TYR A 313 6.82 8.49 -21.49
N TRP A 314 5.60 8.84 -21.89
CA TRP A 314 4.38 8.14 -21.51
C TRP A 314 3.98 7.21 -22.66
N ASP A 315 4.03 5.91 -22.43
CA ASP A 315 3.65 4.89 -23.41
C ASP A 315 2.44 4.10 -22.92
N TYR A 316 1.30 4.37 -23.54
CA TYR A 316 0.04 3.67 -23.30
C TYR A 316 -0.59 3.29 -24.65
N GLY A 317 -0.55 2.01 -25.00
CA GLY A 317 -0.88 1.50 -26.34
C GLY A 317 0.32 1.44 -27.28
N ASP A 318 0.10 1.68 -28.58
CA ASP A 318 1.12 1.51 -29.61
C ASP A 318 2.10 2.70 -29.69
N LEU A 319 3.31 2.50 -29.15
CA LEU A 319 4.36 3.53 -29.14
C LEU A 319 4.83 3.96 -30.54
N SER A 320 4.57 3.15 -31.57
CA SER A 320 4.94 3.43 -32.96
C SER A 320 3.93 4.32 -33.69
N THR A 321 2.76 4.54 -33.07
CA THR A 321 1.68 5.36 -33.62
C THR A 321 1.28 6.45 -32.62
N THR A 322 0.19 6.26 -31.88
CA THR A 322 -0.49 7.24 -31.04
C THR A 322 -0.37 6.94 -29.56
N GLY A 323 0.24 5.83 -29.14
CA GLY A 323 0.40 5.48 -27.73
C GLY A 323 1.47 6.25 -26.98
N ARG A 324 2.33 7.02 -27.67
CA ARG A 324 3.41 7.79 -27.05
C ARG A 324 3.14 9.29 -27.01
N ILE A 325 3.44 9.92 -25.88
CA ILE A 325 3.60 11.38 -25.74
C ILE A 325 4.80 11.67 -24.84
N THR A 326 5.45 12.82 -25.04
CA THR A 326 6.68 13.17 -24.32
C THR A 326 6.72 14.62 -23.89
N THR A 327 7.53 14.93 -22.87
CA THR A 327 7.88 16.30 -22.49
C THR A 327 9.30 16.35 -21.95
N ASN A 328 9.97 17.50 -22.10
CA ASN A 328 11.28 17.73 -21.50
C ASN A 328 11.16 17.79 -19.97
N TYR A 329 12.09 17.16 -19.26
CA TYR A 329 12.14 17.05 -17.80
C TYR A 329 13.44 17.66 -17.21
N MET A 330 14.28 18.31 -18.02
CA MET A 330 15.57 18.84 -17.59
C MET A 330 15.46 19.83 -16.42
N ASP A 331 14.46 20.72 -16.45
CA ASP A 331 14.20 21.70 -15.38
C ASP A 331 13.62 21.07 -14.10
N TYR A 332 13.40 19.76 -14.10
CA TYR A 332 12.78 18.97 -13.03
C TYR A 332 13.72 17.94 -12.40
N LEU A 333 14.99 17.90 -12.84
CA LEU A 333 16.05 17.13 -12.20
C LEU A 333 16.45 17.75 -10.84
N ASP A 334 17.04 16.92 -9.98
CA ASP A 334 17.56 17.26 -8.65
C ASP A 334 16.49 17.82 -7.68
N LYS A 335 15.21 17.52 -7.93
CA LYS A 335 14.07 17.84 -7.04
C LYS A 335 12.88 16.90 -7.23
N TRP A 336 12.01 16.84 -6.23
CA TRP A 336 10.74 16.15 -6.33
C TRP A 336 9.80 16.90 -7.27
N THR A 337 9.18 16.15 -8.18
CA THR A 337 8.19 16.65 -9.13
C THR A 337 7.00 15.71 -9.15
N LEU A 338 5.79 16.23 -9.07
CA LEU A 338 4.60 15.41 -9.31
C LEU A 338 4.46 15.22 -10.81
N VAL A 339 4.54 13.98 -11.27
CA VAL A 339 4.27 13.60 -12.65
C VAL A 339 2.89 12.99 -12.72
N THR A 340 2.04 13.51 -13.60
CA THR A 340 0.74 12.91 -13.88
C THR A 340 0.56 12.69 -15.38
N LEU A 341 0.25 11.44 -15.74
CA LEU A 341 0.13 10.95 -17.10
C LEU A 341 -1.31 10.53 -17.33
N VAL A 342 -1.96 11.01 -18.38
CA VAL A 342 -3.37 10.67 -18.68
C VAL A 342 -3.53 10.22 -20.11
N SER A 343 -4.47 9.31 -20.35
CA SER A 343 -4.93 8.89 -21.68
C SER A 343 -6.41 8.55 -21.61
N GLU A 344 -7.20 8.97 -22.60
CA GLU A 344 -8.59 8.51 -22.78
C GLU A 344 -8.67 7.07 -23.33
N GLY A 345 -7.54 6.46 -23.70
CA GLY A 345 -7.48 5.09 -24.23
C GLY A 345 -7.66 5.03 -25.75
N ASN A 346 -8.02 3.85 -26.24
CA ASN A 346 -8.21 3.55 -27.66
C ASN A 346 -9.26 4.48 -28.28
N GLU A 347 -8.94 5.07 -29.44
CA GLU A 347 -9.83 5.98 -30.18
C GLU A 347 -10.29 7.21 -29.38
N GLY A 348 -9.70 7.48 -28.21
CA GLY A 348 -9.94 8.67 -27.43
C GLY A 348 -9.33 9.92 -28.07
N ASN A 349 -9.76 11.08 -27.59
CA ASN A 349 -9.42 12.39 -28.14
C ASN A 349 -8.49 13.18 -27.22
N PHE A 350 -7.97 12.58 -26.16
CA PHE A 350 -7.12 13.27 -25.21
C PHE A 350 -6.10 12.36 -24.53
N LYS A 351 -4.83 12.75 -24.59
CA LYS A 351 -3.77 12.28 -23.68
C LYS A 351 -2.86 13.43 -23.33
N ALA A 352 -2.24 13.39 -22.15
CA ALA A 352 -1.42 14.50 -21.67
C ALA A 352 -0.38 14.08 -20.62
N ILE A 353 0.63 14.95 -20.46
CA ILE A 353 1.60 14.91 -19.37
C ILE A 353 1.52 16.22 -18.60
N TYR A 354 1.39 16.12 -17.28
CA TYR A 354 1.42 17.22 -16.34
C TYR A 354 2.65 17.08 -15.44
N LEU A 355 3.28 18.21 -15.11
CA LEU A 355 4.35 18.31 -14.12
C LEU A 355 3.97 19.38 -13.10
N ASP A 356 4.00 19.02 -11.81
CA ASP A 356 3.59 19.88 -10.69
C ASP A 356 2.19 20.50 -10.86
N GLY A 357 1.24 19.68 -11.36
CA GLY A 357 -0.13 20.13 -11.60
C GLY A 357 -0.34 20.93 -12.90
N GLU A 358 0.71 21.24 -13.64
CA GLU A 358 0.65 22.08 -14.85
C GLU A 358 0.82 21.26 -16.13
N LEU A 359 -0.08 21.49 -17.10
CA LEU A 359 -0.05 20.80 -18.40
C LEU A 359 1.23 21.15 -19.16
N LYS A 360 2.00 20.13 -19.56
CA LYS A 360 3.24 20.30 -20.33
C LYS A 360 3.11 19.92 -21.78
N ASN A 361 2.38 18.84 -22.07
CA ASN A 361 2.09 18.43 -23.43
C ASN A 361 0.76 17.68 -23.48
N SER A 362 0.05 17.80 -24.61
CA SER A 362 -1.21 17.10 -24.86
C SER A 362 -1.33 16.74 -26.34
N ALA A 363 -2.09 15.69 -26.64
CA ALA A 363 -2.47 15.31 -27.99
C ALA A 363 -3.98 15.03 -28.08
N THR A 364 -4.55 15.24 -29.27
CA THR A 364 -6.00 15.06 -29.52
C THR A 364 -6.37 13.66 -30.01
N ILE A 365 -5.43 12.72 -29.91
CA ILE A 365 -5.62 11.31 -30.24
C ILE A 365 -4.92 10.55 -29.13
N SER A 366 -5.59 9.59 -28.54
CA SER A 366 -5.01 8.67 -27.56
C SER A 366 -5.04 7.24 -28.07
N ASP A 367 -4.35 6.38 -27.33
CA ASP A 367 -4.32 4.95 -27.57
C ASP A 367 -4.28 4.25 -26.20
N GLY A 368 -4.32 2.92 -26.22
CA GLY A 368 -4.21 2.07 -25.06
C GLY A 368 -3.90 0.62 -25.44
N PRO A 369 -3.65 -0.26 -24.46
CA PRO A 369 -3.34 -1.65 -24.74
C PRO A 369 -4.53 -2.39 -25.34
N ASP A 370 -4.35 -3.17 -26.40
CA ASP A 370 -5.44 -3.90 -27.06
C ASP A 370 -5.82 -5.21 -26.33
N LYS A 371 -5.14 -5.53 -25.23
CA LYS A 371 -5.29 -6.79 -24.49
C LYS A 371 -5.11 -6.59 -22.98
N PRO A 372 -5.78 -7.42 -22.16
CA PRO A 372 -5.55 -7.50 -20.72
C PRO A 372 -4.06 -7.55 -20.37
N LEU A 373 -3.67 -6.68 -19.46
CA LEU A 373 -2.31 -6.62 -18.93
C LEU A 373 -2.29 -7.27 -17.55
N SER A 374 -1.27 -8.07 -17.29
CA SER A 374 -1.03 -8.68 -15.99
C SER A 374 0.38 -8.44 -15.49
N ASN A 375 0.52 -8.46 -14.17
CA ASN A 375 1.76 -8.15 -13.44
C ASN A 375 2.24 -6.70 -13.62
N GLY A 376 3.16 -6.30 -12.77
CA GLY A 376 3.72 -4.96 -12.75
C GLY A 376 5.09 -4.90 -12.10
N LEU A 377 5.87 -3.92 -12.53
CA LEU A 377 7.14 -3.54 -11.93
C LEU A 377 7.13 -2.04 -11.63
N ILE A 378 7.57 -1.67 -10.43
CA ILE A 378 7.91 -0.30 -10.07
C ILE A 378 9.42 -0.22 -9.85
N GLY A 379 10.03 0.88 -10.29
CA GLY A 379 11.47 1.10 -10.33
C GLY A 379 12.20 0.40 -11.48
N LYS A 380 11.49 -0.27 -12.40
CA LYS A 380 12.10 -1.03 -13.50
C LYS A 380 11.12 -1.34 -14.65
N GLY A 381 11.67 -1.64 -15.83
CA GLY A 381 11.03 -2.44 -16.89
C GLY A 381 11.96 -3.60 -17.32
N LEU A 382 11.41 -4.73 -17.76
CA LEU A 382 12.16 -6.01 -17.90
C LEU A 382 13.45 -5.98 -18.72
N GLN A 383 13.61 -5.04 -19.65
CA GLN A 383 14.80 -4.93 -20.52
C GLN A 383 15.57 -3.62 -20.33
N PHE A 384 15.22 -2.87 -19.29
CA PHE A 384 15.77 -1.56 -19.02
C PHE A 384 16.47 -1.54 -17.66
N ASN A 385 17.30 -0.52 -17.49
CA ASN A 385 17.94 -0.28 -16.20
C ASN A 385 16.87 0.09 -15.17
N SER A 386 17.19 -0.15 -13.90
CA SER A 386 16.35 0.32 -12.81
C SER A 386 16.40 1.85 -12.74
N HIS A 387 15.30 2.43 -12.31
CA HIS A 387 15.18 3.86 -12.09
C HIS A 387 15.98 4.26 -10.84
N ASP A 388 17.20 4.78 -11.01
CA ASP A 388 18.08 5.20 -9.89
C ASP A 388 17.68 6.56 -9.29
N GLY A 389 16.39 6.67 -8.99
CA GLY A 389 15.74 7.83 -8.39
C GLY A 389 14.77 7.42 -7.27
N GLY A 390 14.16 8.44 -6.66
CA GLY A 390 13.11 8.29 -5.66
C GLY A 390 11.73 8.25 -6.30
N ILE A 391 10.89 7.31 -5.88
CA ILE A 391 9.48 7.21 -6.27
C ILE A 391 8.63 7.28 -5.01
N ASP A 392 7.59 8.10 -5.05
CA ASP A 392 6.63 8.24 -3.95
C ASP A 392 5.19 8.40 -4.51
N GLU A 393 4.19 8.02 -3.72
CA GLU A 393 2.76 8.14 -4.03
C GLU A 393 2.32 7.65 -5.43
N LEU A 394 2.72 6.43 -5.82
CA LEU A 394 2.35 5.90 -7.13
C LEU A 394 0.87 5.48 -7.12
N MET A 395 0.05 6.18 -7.89
CA MET A 395 -1.39 5.99 -8.04
C MET A 395 -1.75 5.64 -9.48
N ILE A 396 -2.69 4.72 -9.67
CA ILE A 396 -3.28 4.37 -10.97
C ILE A 396 -4.80 4.50 -10.85
N PHE A 397 -5.41 5.29 -11.73
CA PHE A 397 -6.85 5.42 -11.87
C PHE A 397 -7.31 4.87 -13.22
N ASN A 398 -8.50 4.27 -13.28
CA ASN A 398 -9.16 3.80 -14.52
C ASN A 398 -9.97 4.90 -15.25
N ARG A 399 -9.65 6.18 -14.98
CA ARG A 399 -10.28 7.35 -15.60
C ARG A 399 -9.26 8.45 -15.83
N VAL A 400 -9.60 9.43 -16.67
CA VAL A 400 -8.84 10.67 -16.82
C VAL A 400 -9.17 11.61 -15.66
N LEU A 401 -8.18 11.98 -14.86
CA LEU A 401 -8.33 13.05 -13.86
C LEU A 401 -8.39 14.41 -14.55
N SER A 402 -9.26 15.28 -14.05
CA SER A 402 -9.34 16.68 -14.49
C SER A 402 -8.13 17.49 -14.02
N ALA A 403 -7.86 18.62 -14.67
CA ALA A 403 -6.76 19.50 -14.27
C ALA A 403 -6.86 19.98 -12.81
N ASN A 404 -8.08 20.15 -12.28
CA ASN A 404 -8.28 20.53 -10.87
C ASN A 404 -7.92 19.39 -9.92
N GLU A 405 -8.30 18.15 -10.24
CA GLU A 405 -7.92 16.98 -9.45
C GLU A 405 -6.39 16.80 -9.45
N ILE A 406 -5.74 16.98 -10.59
CA ILE A 406 -4.29 16.89 -10.71
C ILE A 406 -3.59 17.99 -9.89
N LYS A 407 -4.15 19.20 -9.85
CA LYS A 407 -3.64 20.28 -8.99
C LYS A 407 -3.80 19.97 -7.50
N SER A 408 -4.90 19.34 -7.11
CA SER A 408 -5.11 18.88 -5.74
C SER A 408 -4.21 17.71 -5.34
N LEU A 409 -3.81 16.86 -6.28
CA LEU A 409 -2.75 15.87 -6.06
C LEU A 409 -1.39 16.53 -5.81
N TYR A 410 -1.09 17.66 -6.45
CA TYR A 410 0.18 18.38 -6.26
C TYR A 410 0.24 19.10 -4.91
N ASP A 411 -0.70 20.02 -4.68
CA ASP A 411 -0.81 20.77 -3.44
C ASP A 411 -2.26 21.29 -3.28
N SER A 412 -3.05 20.61 -2.46
CA SER A 412 -4.44 20.99 -2.20
C SER A 412 -4.61 22.21 -1.27
N LYS A 413 -3.53 22.69 -0.64
CA LYS A 413 -3.56 23.96 0.12
C LYS A 413 -3.48 25.15 -0.82
N LEU A 414 -2.61 25.10 -1.82
CA LEU A 414 -2.51 26.14 -2.85
C LEU A 414 -3.69 26.07 -3.84
N ASN A 415 -4.30 24.89 -3.99
CA ASN A 415 -5.40 24.62 -4.88
C ASN A 415 -6.59 24.08 -4.10
N LYS A 416 -7.45 25.00 -3.60
CA LYS A 416 -8.66 24.67 -2.84
C LYS A 416 -9.36 23.46 -3.46
N PHE A 417 -9.58 22.43 -2.65
CA PHE A 417 -10.19 21.18 -3.11
C PHE A 417 -11.67 21.39 -3.39
N GLU A 418 -11.99 21.66 -4.66
CA GLU A 418 -13.35 21.83 -5.15
C GLU A 418 -13.45 21.16 -6.52
N ILE A 419 -13.91 19.91 -6.51
CA ILE A 419 -13.98 19.05 -7.69
C ILE A 419 -15.44 18.89 -8.10
N GLN A 420 -15.69 19.05 -9.39
CA GLN A 420 -16.99 18.74 -9.99
C GLN A 420 -16.82 17.57 -10.95
N PHE A 421 -17.49 16.46 -10.64
CA PHE A 421 -17.70 15.37 -11.56
C PHE A 421 -18.93 15.67 -12.39
N SER A 422 -18.81 15.63 -13.71
CA SER A 422 -19.88 15.98 -14.66
C SER A 422 -20.06 14.88 -15.68
N ASN A 423 -21.22 14.85 -16.34
CA ASN A 423 -21.58 13.83 -17.33
C ASN A 423 -21.52 12.40 -16.76
N LEU A 424 -21.88 12.26 -15.48
CA LEU A 424 -22.04 10.96 -14.86
C LEU A 424 -23.30 10.28 -15.39
N ASP A 425 -23.31 8.95 -15.42
CA ASP A 425 -24.50 8.20 -15.77
C ASP A 425 -25.60 8.38 -14.72
N TYR A 426 -26.86 8.07 -15.07
CA TYR A 426 -27.92 8.03 -14.06
C TYR A 426 -27.80 6.74 -13.24
N GLY A 427 -27.99 6.84 -11.93
CA GLY A 427 -27.86 5.72 -11.02
C GLY A 427 -27.10 6.06 -9.75
N ASN A 428 -26.57 5.03 -9.11
CA ASN A 428 -25.81 5.16 -7.88
C ASN A 428 -24.35 5.43 -8.20
N HIS A 429 -23.76 6.41 -7.53
CA HIS A 429 -22.33 6.72 -7.58
C HIS A 429 -21.76 6.74 -6.17
N THR A 430 -20.58 6.18 -5.97
CA THR A 430 -19.86 6.22 -4.68
C THR A 430 -18.69 7.17 -4.78
N PHE A 431 -18.40 7.90 -3.71
CA PHE A 431 -17.17 8.66 -3.62
C PHE A 431 -16.59 8.67 -2.21
N GLU A 432 -15.27 8.63 -2.14
CA GLU A 432 -14.49 8.77 -0.92
C GLU A 432 -13.35 9.77 -1.18
N THR A 433 -13.10 10.69 -0.25
CA THR A 433 -12.03 11.70 -0.40
C THR A 433 -10.91 11.43 0.58
N CYS A 434 -9.71 11.26 0.04
CA CYS A 434 -8.51 10.87 0.77
C CYS A 434 -7.44 11.95 0.70
N THR A 435 -6.55 11.96 1.69
CA THR A 435 -5.44 12.90 1.75
C THR A 435 -4.21 12.28 2.40
N ILE A 436 -3.03 12.77 2.01
CA ILE A 436 -1.75 12.44 2.66
C ILE A 436 -0.90 13.69 2.89
N ASP A 437 -0.25 13.77 4.06
CA ASP A 437 0.64 14.88 4.43
C ASP A 437 2.12 14.61 4.15
N ILE A 438 2.96 15.63 4.38
CA ILE A 438 4.42 15.56 4.23
C ILE A 438 5.09 14.49 5.12
N ASN A 439 4.41 14.03 6.16
CA ASN A 439 4.91 13.01 7.07
C ASN A 439 4.44 11.59 6.71
N GLY A 440 3.68 11.42 5.62
CA GLY A 440 3.12 10.13 5.25
C GLY A 440 1.93 9.73 6.12
N ASN A 441 1.29 10.70 6.78
CA ASN A 441 0.03 10.46 7.45
C ASN A 441 -1.07 10.47 6.39
N TYR A 442 -1.79 9.36 6.26
CA TYR A 442 -2.80 9.13 5.24
C TYR A 442 -4.16 8.89 5.89
N GLY A 443 -5.24 9.36 5.26
CA GLY A 443 -6.59 8.98 5.64
C GLY A 443 -7.66 9.43 4.66
N CYS A 444 -8.83 8.80 4.75
CA CYS A 444 -10.01 9.08 3.92
C CYS A 444 -11.23 9.43 4.76
N LEU A 445 -11.99 10.42 4.30
CA LEU A 445 -13.32 10.71 4.83
C LEU A 445 -14.29 9.56 4.55
N GLU A 446 -15.41 9.55 5.26
CA GLU A 446 -16.50 8.59 5.01
C GLU A 446 -16.85 8.46 3.51
N GLU A 447 -17.09 7.23 3.07
CA GLU A 447 -17.63 6.97 1.74
C GLU A 447 -19.10 7.44 1.66
N ARG A 448 -19.46 8.10 0.56
CA ARG A 448 -20.83 8.55 0.30
C ARG A 448 -21.37 7.97 -0.99
N THR A 449 -22.62 7.50 -0.96
CA THR A 449 -23.36 7.04 -2.14
C THR A 449 -24.39 8.09 -2.55
N ILE A 450 -24.39 8.56 -3.79
CA ILE A 450 -25.34 9.55 -4.35
C ILE A 450 -26.15 8.90 -5.46
N ILE A 451 -27.43 9.29 -5.58
CA ILE A 451 -28.34 8.77 -6.60
C ILE A 451 -28.65 9.89 -7.59
N LEU A 452 -28.23 9.72 -8.85
CA LEU A 452 -28.48 10.65 -9.95
C LEU A 452 -29.70 10.18 -10.75
N SER A 453 -30.66 11.08 -10.99
CA SER A 453 -31.94 10.77 -11.66
C SER A 453 -32.42 11.86 -12.62
#